data_AF-A0A080ZVE1-F1
#
_entry.id   AF-A0A080ZVE1-F1
#
_cell.length_a   1.000
_cell.length_b   1.000
_cell.length_c   1.000
_cell.angle_alpha   90.00
_cell.angle_beta   90.00
_cell.angle_gamma   90.00
#
_symmetry.space_group_name_H-M   'P 1'
#
loop_
_entity.id
_entity.type
_entity.pdbx_description
1 polymer ?
#
loop_
_entity_poly.entity_id
_entity_poly.type
_entity_poly.pdbx_seq_one_letter_code
_entity_poly.pdbx_strand_id
1 'polypeptide(L)'
;MAILKIIAYFFTLLVAQEVAAWSGTVTFYDNRWHDKAGGSYTYHIDDSQQCINLSCYNDRATSAKWSDIVKWGAFDGKSRIAFYTGKDCTGTVKDWDIKHPNGYPGNFFLDGIDKQISSFMIWQFNKKVKSTSLPCPWDFKCCL
;
A
#
# COMPACT_ATOMS: atom_id res chain seq x y z
N MET A 1 43.32 -52.54 4.82
CA MET A 1 43.36 -51.06 4.95
C MET A 1 42.15 -50.52 4.23
N ALA A 2 41.10 -50.21 4.98
CA ALA A 2 39.80 -49.80 4.45
C ALA A 2 39.81 -48.30 4.12
N ILE A 3 39.23 -47.91 2.98
CA ILE A 3 38.90 -46.50 2.71
C ILE A 3 37.41 -46.45 2.41
N LEU A 4 36.64 -46.14 3.45
CA LEU A 4 35.22 -45.90 3.40
C LEU A 4 34.99 -44.54 2.70
N LYS A 5 34.41 -44.54 1.50
CA LYS A 5 34.06 -43.31 0.78
C LYS A 5 32.75 -42.75 1.35
N ILE A 6 32.85 -41.68 2.14
CA ILE A 6 31.70 -40.95 2.66
C ILE A 6 31.13 -40.09 1.53
N ILE A 7 29.97 -40.45 1.01
CA ILE A 7 29.20 -39.63 0.07
C ILE A 7 28.31 -38.70 0.91
N ALA A 8 28.66 -37.42 0.98
CA ALA A 8 27.86 -36.40 1.64
C ALA A 8 26.70 -35.97 0.72
N TYR A 9 25.48 -36.41 1.03
CA TYR A 9 24.26 -35.93 0.38
C TYR A 9 23.88 -34.56 0.96
N PHE A 10 24.15 -33.49 0.20
CA PHE A 10 23.58 -32.17 0.49
C PHE A 10 22.08 -32.18 0.16
N PHE A 11 21.24 -32.38 1.16
CA PHE A 11 19.79 -32.12 1.04
C PHE A 11 19.58 -30.60 1.04
N THR A 12 19.42 -30.00 -0.13
CA THR A 12 18.91 -28.63 -0.24
C THR A 12 17.45 -28.61 0.19
N LEU A 13 17.18 -28.10 1.40
CA LEU A 13 15.83 -27.76 1.86
C LEU A 13 15.28 -26.65 0.96
N LEU A 14 14.47 -27.04 -0.04
CA LEU A 14 13.70 -26.11 -0.83
C LEU A 14 12.51 -25.66 0.04
N VAL A 15 12.67 -24.54 0.74
CA VAL A 15 11.56 -23.91 1.46
C VAL A 15 10.64 -23.28 0.41
N ALA A 16 9.56 -23.97 0.06
CA ALA A 16 8.49 -23.37 -0.72
C ALA A 16 7.80 -22.30 0.15
N GLN A 17 8.12 -21.03 -0.08
CA GLN A 17 7.35 -19.94 0.51
C GLN A 17 6.02 -19.84 -0.23
N GLU A 18 4.94 -20.30 0.40
CA GLU A 18 3.60 -20.02 -0.09
C GLU A 18 3.34 -18.52 0.04
N VAL A 19 3.33 -17.83 -1.10
CA VAL A 19 2.86 -16.44 -1.15
C VAL A 19 1.34 -16.50 -1.13
N ALA A 20 0.75 -16.34 0.06
CA ALA A 20 -0.69 -16.21 0.17
C ALA A 20 -1.15 -14.99 -0.64
N ALA A 21 -2.03 -15.22 -1.62
CA ALA A 21 -2.72 -14.14 -2.31
C ALA A 21 -3.56 -13.36 -1.30
N TRP A 22 -3.61 -12.03 -1.47
CA TRP A 22 -4.41 -11.14 -0.63
C TRP A 22 -5.19 -10.18 -1.52
N SER A 23 -6.34 -9.74 -1.04
CA SER A 23 -7.18 -8.74 -1.69
C SER A 23 -7.71 -7.83 -0.58
N GLY A 24 -7.50 -6.54 -0.74
CA GLY A 24 -7.77 -5.55 0.28
C GLY A 24 -8.38 -4.27 -0.28
N THR A 25 -8.61 -3.33 0.64
CA THR A 25 -9.21 -2.04 0.31
C THR A 25 -8.47 -0.90 0.99
N VAL A 26 -8.44 0.26 0.33
CA VAL A 26 -8.08 1.55 0.94
C VAL A 26 -9.23 2.51 0.70
N THR A 27 -9.82 3.03 1.77
CA THR A 27 -10.86 4.05 1.74
C THR A 27 -10.28 5.39 2.13
N PHE A 28 -10.49 6.39 1.28
CA PHE A 28 -10.17 7.79 1.52
C PHE A 28 -11.42 8.57 1.89
N TYR A 29 -11.27 9.60 2.73
CA TYR A 29 -12.36 10.42 3.25
C TYR A 29 -12.06 11.92 3.08
N ASP A 30 -13.06 12.71 2.68
CA ASP A 30 -13.02 14.19 2.58
C ASP A 30 -13.56 14.82 3.87
N ASN A 31 -13.45 14.09 4.98
CA ASN A 31 -13.49 14.62 6.32
C ASN A 31 -12.43 13.92 7.19
N ARG A 32 -12.00 14.63 8.22
CA ARG A 32 -11.08 14.09 9.22
C ARG A 32 -11.73 12.96 10.01
N TRP A 33 -10.91 12.18 10.67
CA TRP A 33 -11.27 11.09 11.56
C TRP A 33 -12.13 10.01 10.88
N HIS A 34 -11.99 9.89 9.56
CA HIS A 34 -12.68 8.88 8.74
C HIS A 34 -14.21 9.04 8.76
N ASP A 35 -14.67 10.28 8.95
CA ASP A 35 -16.08 10.62 8.86
C ASP A 35 -16.54 10.55 7.38
N LYS A 36 -17.64 9.84 7.15
CA LYS A 36 -18.20 9.63 5.82
C LYS A 36 -19.09 10.78 5.35
N ALA A 37 -19.48 11.72 6.22
CA ALA A 37 -20.38 12.81 5.88
C ALA A 37 -19.82 13.76 4.80
N GLY A 38 -18.49 13.88 4.70
CA GLY A 38 -17.81 14.65 3.64
C GLY A 38 -17.69 13.90 2.30
N GLY A 39 -18.08 12.63 2.24
CA GLY A 39 -17.85 11.75 1.09
C GLY A 39 -16.58 10.92 1.25
N SER A 40 -16.60 9.73 0.64
CA SER A 40 -15.50 8.76 0.72
C SER A 40 -15.37 7.98 -0.57
N TYR A 41 -14.18 7.49 -0.89
CA TYR A 41 -13.98 6.59 -2.01
C TYR A 41 -13.06 5.43 -1.65
N THR A 42 -13.41 4.23 -2.12
CA THR A 42 -12.70 2.99 -1.80
C THR A 42 -12.04 2.43 -3.05
N TYR A 43 -10.73 2.15 -2.97
CA TYR A 43 -9.97 1.44 -3.98
C TYR A 43 -9.77 -0.01 -3.56
N HIS A 44 -9.98 -0.94 -4.48
CA HIS A 44 -9.63 -2.36 -4.33
C HIS A 44 -8.19 -2.60 -4.78
N ILE A 45 -7.48 -3.47 -4.08
CA ILE A 45 -6.05 -3.72 -4.29
C ILE A 45 -5.75 -5.19 -4.09
N ASP A 46 -5.09 -5.78 -5.07
CA ASP A 46 -4.72 -7.20 -5.07
C ASP A 46 -3.21 -7.41 -5.30
N ASP A 47 -2.45 -6.33 -5.51
CA ASP A 47 -1.01 -6.39 -5.77
C ASP A 47 -0.26 -5.30 -4.99
N SER A 48 0.90 -5.67 -4.47
CA SER A 48 1.78 -4.72 -3.81
C SER A 48 2.73 -4.10 -4.84
N GLN A 49 3.24 -2.90 -4.56
CA GLN A 49 4.07 -2.12 -5.49
C GLN A 49 3.35 -1.69 -6.78
N GLN A 50 2.03 -1.88 -6.84
CA GLN A 50 1.19 -1.18 -7.80
C GLN A 50 0.92 0.24 -7.28
N CYS A 51 1.25 1.24 -8.09
CA CYS A 51 0.89 2.61 -7.85
C CYS A 51 -0.55 2.85 -8.33
N ILE A 52 -1.42 3.34 -7.46
CA ILE A 52 -2.82 3.60 -7.78
C ILE A 52 -3.04 5.12 -7.78
N ASN A 53 -3.38 5.64 -8.95
CA ASN A 53 -3.73 7.05 -9.14
C ASN A 53 -5.16 7.32 -8.66
N LEU A 54 -5.34 8.30 -7.77
CA LEU A 54 -6.64 8.58 -7.18
C LEU A 54 -7.65 9.13 -8.20
N SER A 55 -7.18 9.76 -9.28
CA SER A 55 -8.00 10.16 -10.41
C SER A 55 -9.19 11.03 -9.93
N CYS A 56 -10.42 10.51 -9.89
CA CYS A 56 -11.56 11.31 -9.47
C CYS A 56 -11.60 11.71 -7.99
N TYR A 57 -10.80 11.06 -7.13
CA TYR A 57 -10.61 11.45 -5.73
C TYR A 57 -9.32 12.25 -5.48
N ASN A 58 -8.64 12.69 -6.56
CA ASN A 58 -7.41 13.45 -6.51
C ASN A 58 -7.55 14.70 -5.63
N ASP A 59 -6.59 14.91 -4.72
CA ASP A 59 -6.47 16.10 -3.88
C ASP A 59 -7.67 16.37 -2.97
N ARG A 60 -8.41 15.32 -2.58
CA ARG A 60 -9.57 15.43 -1.66
C ARG A 60 -9.35 14.82 -0.28
N ALA A 61 -8.48 13.82 -0.20
CA ALA A 61 -8.34 13.05 1.02
C ALA A 61 -7.81 13.89 2.19
N THR A 62 -8.48 13.77 3.33
CA THR A 62 -8.09 14.34 4.63
C THR A 62 -7.85 13.27 5.69
N SER A 63 -8.35 12.05 5.46
CA SER A 63 -8.00 10.85 6.23
C SER A 63 -8.15 9.59 5.37
N ALA A 64 -7.61 8.46 5.82
CA ALA A 64 -7.71 7.18 5.10
C ALA A 64 -7.76 5.97 6.05
N LYS A 65 -8.42 4.89 5.64
CA LYS A 65 -8.41 3.56 6.30
C LYS A 65 -8.10 2.48 5.30
N TRP A 66 -7.65 1.32 5.78
CA TRP A 66 -7.48 0.14 4.95
C TRP A 66 -7.95 -1.14 5.63
N SER A 67 -8.30 -2.15 4.84
CA SER A 67 -8.66 -3.50 5.31
C SER A 67 -8.04 -4.57 4.42
N ASP A 68 -7.74 -5.72 5.02
CA ASP A 68 -7.33 -6.95 4.33
C ASP A 68 -6.10 -6.82 3.40
N ILE A 69 -5.27 -5.81 3.66
CA ILE A 69 -3.99 -5.60 2.97
C ILE A 69 -2.92 -6.53 3.57
N VAL A 70 -1.99 -6.99 2.74
CA VAL A 70 -0.80 -7.71 3.18
C VAL A 70 -0.10 -6.98 4.32
N LYS A 71 0.21 -7.71 5.40
CA LYS A 71 0.74 -7.18 6.66
C LYS A 71 2.24 -7.36 6.83
N TRP A 72 2.83 -8.32 6.11
CA TRP A 72 4.25 -8.66 6.19
C TRP A 72 5.00 -7.99 5.04
N GLY A 73 6.29 -7.73 5.22
CA GLY A 73 7.13 -7.11 4.19
C GLY A 73 8.58 -6.93 4.62
N ALA A 74 9.37 -6.28 3.77
CA ALA A 74 10.80 -6.05 3.96
C ALA A 74 11.13 -4.89 4.92
N PHE A 75 10.12 -4.17 5.42
CA PHE A 75 10.30 -3.04 6.34
C PHE A 75 10.12 -3.54 7.77
N ASP A 76 11.21 -4.04 8.36
CA ASP A 76 11.22 -4.63 9.71
C ASP A 76 10.21 -5.79 9.88
N GLY A 77 10.08 -6.61 8.84
CA GLY A 77 9.12 -7.72 8.78
C GLY A 77 7.68 -7.30 8.44
N LYS A 78 7.46 -6.02 8.13
CA LYS A 78 6.14 -5.44 7.89
C LYS A 78 6.04 -4.79 6.51
N SER A 79 4.80 -4.66 6.04
CA SER A 79 4.45 -3.83 4.90
C SER A 79 4.06 -2.42 5.35
N ARG A 80 4.11 -1.48 4.41
CA ARG A 80 3.74 -0.09 4.64
C ARG A 80 2.80 0.39 3.55
N ILE A 81 1.94 1.34 3.86
CA ILE A 81 1.15 2.08 2.86
C ILE A 81 1.74 3.47 2.70
N ALA A 82 2.04 3.86 1.47
CA ALA A 82 2.61 5.15 1.14
C ALA A 82 1.61 5.98 0.33
N PHE A 83 1.46 7.24 0.72
CA PHE A 83 0.63 8.24 0.07
C PHE A 83 1.53 9.32 -0.54
N TYR A 84 1.23 9.68 -1.78
CA TYR A 84 2.04 10.58 -2.60
C TYR A 84 1.25 11.80 -3.02
N THR A 85 1.89 12.96 -3.00
CA THR A 85 1.27 14.21 -3.45
C THR A 85 1.29 14.42 -4.96
N GLY A 86 1.88 13.48 -5.70
CA GLY A 86 1.93 13.49 -7.15
C GLY A 86 1.32 12.21 -7.71
N LYS A 87 0.85 12.30 -8.96
CA LYS A 87 0.46 11.14 -9.75
C LYS A 87 1.65 10.20 -9.98
N ASP A 88 1.36 8.95 -10.30
CA ASP A 88 2.36 7.92 -10.62
C ASP A 88 3.38 7.72 -9.49
N CYS A 89 2.96 7.93 -8.24
CA CYS A 89 3.76 7.77 -7.03
C CYS A 89 5.00 8.66 -7.01
N THR A 90 4.81 9.94 -7.38
CA THR A 90 5.82 10.99 -7.38
C THR A 90 5.53 12.08 -6.34
N GLY A 91 6.43 13.05 -6.17
CA GLY A 91 6.24 14.16 -5.24
C GLY A 91 6.57 13.80 -3.78
N THR A 92 5.96 14.53 -2.85
CA THR A 92 6.14 14.30 -1.41
C THR A 92 5.47 12.99 -1.02
N VAL A 93 6.14 12.19 -0.18
CA VAL A 93 5.62 10.90 0.30
C VAL A 93 5.54 10.87 1.82
N LYS A 94 4.45 10.32 2.33
CA LYS A 94 4.28 9.91 3.73
C LYS A 94 3.79 8.48 3.77
N ASP A 95 4.25 7.73 4.76
CA ASP A 95 3.96 6.31 4.82
C ASP A 95 3.73 5.82 6.26
N TRP A 96 2.85 4.84 6.37
CA TRP A 96 2.43 4.24 7.63
C TRP A 96 2.69 2.74 7.61
N ASP A 97 3.06 2.18 8.75
CA ASP A 97 2.99 0.74 8.99
C ASP A 97 1.53 0.29 8.80
N ILE A 98 1.29 -0.79 8.04
CA ILE A 98 -0.06 -1.33 7.84
C ILE A 98 -0.72 -1.73 9.18
N LYS A 99 0.08 -2.05 10.20
CA LYS A 99 -0.35 -2.36 11.57
C LYS A 99 0.00 -1.24 12.55
N HIS A 100 0.02 0.01 12.10
CA HIS A 100 0.41 1.14 12.96
C HIS A 100 -0.35 1.14 14.30
N PRO A 101 0.33 1.23 15.45
CA PRO A 101 -0.29 1.03 16.76
C PRO A 101 -1.35 2.08 17.10
N ASN A 102 -1.21 3.29 16.56
CA ASN A 102 -2.19 4.38 16.73
C ASN A 102 -3.33 4.31 15.70
N GLY A 103 -3.43 3.22 14.94
CA GLY A 103 -4.42 3.04 13.89
C GLY A 103 -4.09 3.81 12.61
N TYR A 104 -5.14 4.21 11.90
CA TYR A 104 -5.08 4.83 10.59
C TYR A 104 -4.88 6.36 10.66
N PRO A 105 -4.31 7.01 9.62
CA PRO A 105 -4.16 8.46 9.58
C PRO A 105 -5.52 9.15 9.55
N GLY A 106 -5.94 9.65 10.72
CA GLY A 106 -7.20 10.37 10.90
C GLY A 106 -7.17 11.84 10.49
N ASN A 107 -5.99 12.43 10.24
CA ASN A 107 -5.90 13.84 9.88
C ASN A 107 -4.58 14.17 9.16
N PHE A 108 -4.60 14.12 7.83
CA PHE A 108 -3.43 14.39 6.98
C PHE A 108 -2.89 15.83 7.11
N PHE A 109 -3.65 16.76 7.69
CA PHE A 109 -3.16 18.10 8.02
C PHE A 109 -1.97 18.05 8.99
N LEU A 110 -1.98 17.12 9.94
CA LEU A 110 -0.87 16.96 10.90
C LEU A 110 0.40 16.44 10.23
N ASP A 111 0.27 15.82 9.06
CA ASP A 111 1.37 15.26 8.28
C ASP A 111 1.82 16.18 7.13
N GLY A 112 1.14 17.31 6.91
CA GLY A 112 1.43 18.28 5.86
C GLY A 112 1.02 17.86 4.45
N ILE A 113 0.14 16.86 4.30
CA ILE A 113 -0.33 16.33 2.99
C ILE A 113 -1.87 16.35 2.84
N ASP A 114 -2.56 17.14 3.67
CA ASP A 114 -4.02 17.33 3.58
C ASP A 114 -4.43 17.83 2.20
N LYS A 115 -5.45 17.19 1.61
CA LYS A 115 -6.01 17.56 0.29
C LYS A 115 -4.95 17.69 -0.81
N GLN A 116 -3.90 16.88 -0.73
CA GLN A 116 -2.81 16.89 -1.71
C GLN A 116 -2.49 15.48 -2.22
N ILE A 117 -3.14 14.44 -1.71
CA ILE A 117 -2.84 13.06 -2.11
C ILE A 117 -3.41 12.80 -3.50
N SER A 118 -2.53 12.37 -4.40
CA SER A 118 -2.85 12.11 -5.80
C SER A 118 -2.62 10.65 -6.20
N SER A 119 -1.79 9.91 -5.45
CA SER A 119 -1.61 8.47 -5.64
C SER A 119 -1.20 7.77 -4.34
N PHE A 120 -1.32 6.44 -4.32
CA PHE A 120 -0.86 5.63 -3.18
C PHE A 120 -0.32 4.27 -3.63
N MET A 121 0.47 3.63 -2.78
CA MET A 121 1.09 2.33 -3.06
C MET A 121 1.34 1.54 -1.78
N ILE A 122 1.19 0.20 -1.87
CA ILE A 122 1.60 -0.71 -0.79
C ILE A 122 3.07 -1.11 -1.00
N TRP A 123 3.92 -0.72 -0.06
CA TRP A 123 5.32 -1.12 0.04
C TRP A 123 5.44 -2.43 0.81
N GLN A 124 5.57 -3.53 0.08
CA GLN A 124 5.83 -4.85 0.64
C GLN A 124 7.31 -5.21 0.55
N PHE A 125 7.91 -5.15 -0.64
CA PHE A 125 9.31 -5.56 -0.83
C PHE A 125 10.29 -4.39 -0.90
N ASN A 126 9.89 -3.29 -1.53
CA ASN A 126 10.69 -2.08 -1.66
C ASN A 126 9.78 -0.89 -2.01
N LYS A 127 10.38 0.29 -2.23
CA LYS A 127 9.67 1.53 -2.56
C LYS A 127 9.47 1.77 -4.07
N LYS A 128 9.92 0.86 -4.93
CA LYS A 128 9.85 1.00 -6.39
C LYS A 128 8.47 0.62 -6.90
N VAL A 129 8.00 1.37 -7.89
CA VAL A 129 6.76 1.07 -8.61
C VAL A 129 7.01 -0.11 -9.55
N LYS A 130 6.18 -1.15 -9.44
CA LYS A 130 6.14 -2.31 -10.35
C LYS A 130 5.20 -2.05 -11.53
N SER A 131 4.08 -1.39 -11.27
CA SER A 131 3.05 -1.07 -12.26
C SER A 131 2.23 0.15 -11.79
N THR A 132 1.54 0.80 -12.71
CA THR A 132 0.63 1.91 -12.40
C THR A 132 -0.78 1.57 -12.84
N SER A 133 -1.77 1.86 -11.99
CA SER A 133 -3.19 1.74 -12.26
C SER A 133 -3.84 3.12 -12.28
N LEU A 134 -4.71 3.33 -13.26
CA LEU A 134 -5.53 4.51 -13.43
C LEU A 134 -7.01 4.06 -13.44
N PRO A 135 -7.67 3.94 -12.28
CA PRO A 135 -9.01 3.36 -12.15
C PRO A 135 -10.08 4.10 -12.96
N CYS A 136 -9.89 5.40 -13.18
CA CYS A 136 -10.71 6.21 -14.08
C CYS A 136 -9.86 7.27 -14.78
N PRO A 137 -10.28 7.82 -15.93
CA PRO A 137 -9.54 8.90 -16.59
C PRO A 137 -9.28 10.06 -15.63
N TRP A 138 -8.08 10.66 -15.71
CA TRP A 138 -7.61 11.65 -14.73
C TRP A 138 -8.55 12.85 -14.57
N ASP A 139 -9.11 13.34 -15.68
CA ASP A 139 -10.01 14.49 -15.70
C ASP A 139 -11.48 14.13 -15.47
N PHE A 140 -11.77 12.86 -15.16
CA PHE A 140 -13.12 12.42 -14.88
C PHE A 140 -13.55 12.86 -13.49
N LYS A 141 -14.52 13.78 -13.42
CA LYS A 141 -15.21 14.10 -12.16
C LYS A 141 -16.21 12.98 -11.85
N CYS A 142 -15.82 12.03 -11.00
CA CYS A 142 -16.79 11.11 -10.40
C CYS A 142 -17.85 11.94 -9.64
N CYS A 143 -19.13 11.58 -9.81
CA CYS A 143 -20.18 12.03 -8.90
C CYS A 143 -19.94 11.34 -7.55
N LEU A 144 -19.26 12.05 -6.64
CA LEU A 144 -18.86 11.60 -5.31
C LEU A 144 -19.61 12.38 -4.26
#